data_AF-A0A2T4S6W9-F1
#
_entry.id   AF-A0A2T4S6W9-F1
#
_cell.length_a   1.000
_cell.length_b   1.000
_cell.length_c   1.000
_cell.angle_alpha   90.00
_cell.angle_beta   90.00
_cell.angle_gamma   90.00
#
_symmetry.space_group_name_H-M   'P 1'
#
loop_
_entity.id
_entity.type
_entity.pdbx_description
1 polymer ?
#
loop_
_entity_poly.entity_id
_entity_poly.type
_entity_poly.pdbx_seq_one_letter_code
_entity_poly.pdbx_strand_id
1 'polypeptide(L)' 'MKQQVIITKSVCGWFNVKNTDHELLLNIAPDVFKKHFPEVSEDICVACLELDISRMLELKNKKKVGS' A
#
# COMPACT_ATOMS: atom_id res chain seq x y z
N MET A 1 -0.17 -7.53 -13.51
CA MET A 1 -0.26 -8.92 -12.96
C MET A 1 -0.82 -8.78 -11.57
N LYS A 2 -1.84 -9.58 -11.23
CA LYS A 2 -2.45 -9.49 -9.90
C LYS A 2 -1.69 -10.34 -8.89
N GLN A 3 -1.61 -9.86 -7.66
CA GLN A 3 -0.90 -10.51 -6.56
C GLN A 3 -1.66 -10.31 -5.25
N GLN A 4 -1.75 -11.36 -4.44
CA GLN A 4 -2.26 -11.24 -3.08
C GLN A 4 -1.30 -10.44 -2.21
N VAL A 5 -1.85 -9.47 -1.49
CA VAL A 5 -1.12 -8.63 -0.56
C VAL A 5 -1.75 -8.63 0.81
N ILE A 6 -0.94 -8.27 1.79
CA ILE A 6 -1.34 -8.00 3.16
C ILE A 6 -1.09 -6.52 3.43
N ILE A 7 -2.15 -5.80 3.78
CA ILE A 7 -2.07 -4.39 4.17
C ILE A 7 -2.20 -4.29 5.68
N THR A 8 -1.24 -3.63 6.33
CA THR A 8 -1.25 -3.40 7.78
C THR A 8 -1.07 -1.94 8.10
N LYS A 9 -1.81 -1.44 9.09
CA LYS A 9 -1.61 -0.08 9.63
C LYS A 9 -0.51 -0.10 10.70
N SER A 10 0.46 0.78 10.55
CA SER A 10 1.56 0.98 11.49
C SER A 10 1.13 1.86 12.68
N VAL A 11 1.94 1.89 13.73
CA VAL A 11 1.70 2.69 14.94
C VAL A 11 1.61 4.20 14.66
N CYS A 12 2.28 4.69 13.62
CA CYS A 12 2.20 6.09 13.19
C CYS A 12 1.08 6.35 12.16
N GLY A 13 0.19 5.38 11.95
CA GLY A 13 -0.96 5.49 11.05
C GLY A 13 -0.68 5.20 9.58
N TRP A 14 0.58 5.02 9.17
CA TRP A 14 0.95 4.68 7.79
C TRP A 14 0.57 3.25 7.43
N PHE A 15 0.42 2.96 6.15
CA PHE A 15 0.06 1.63 5.66
C PHE A 15 1.28 0.93 5.04
N ASN A 16 1.46 -0.33 5.39
CA ASN A 16 2.43 -1.22 4.75
C ASN A 16 1.68 -2.20 3.87
N VAL A 17 2.08 -2.30 2.60
CA VAL A 17 1.63 -3.33 1.68
C VAL A 17 2.75 -4.36 1.56
N LYS A 18 2.44 -5.62 1.87
CA LYS A 18 3.37 -6.75 1.87
C LYS A 18 2.89 -7.85 0.95
N ASN A 19 3.80 -8.67 0.44
CA ASN A 19 3.41 -9.94 -0.17
C ASN A 19 3.03 -10.98 0.91
N THR A 20 2.65 -12.17 0.47
CA THR A 20 2.32 -13.30 1.35
C THR A 20 3.51 -13.83 2.14
N ASP A 21 4.73 -13.55 1.68
CA ASP A 21 5.99 -13.87 2.38
C ASP A 21 6.40 -12.78 3.39
N HIS A 22 5.52 -11.82 3.66
CA HIS A 22 5.71 -10.68 4.57
C HIS A 22 6.81 -9.69 4.16
N GLU A 23 7.31 -9.75 2.93
CA GLU A 23 8.24 -8.77 2.38
C GLU A 23 7.52 -7.45 2.10
N LEU A 24 8.16 -6.33 2.47
CA LEU A 24 7.59 -4.99 2.26
C LEU A 24 7.68 -4.60 0.79
N LEU A 25 6.53 -4.40 0.16
CA LEU A 25 6.44 -3.95 -1.23
C LEU A 25 6.35 -2.43 -1.32
N LEU A 26 5.52 -1.83 -0.45
CA LEU A 26 5.25 -0.40 -0.40
C LEU A 26 4.94 0.04 1.03
N ASN A 27 5.51 1.17 1.45
CA ASN A 27 5.09 1.91 2.63
C ASN A 27 4.51 3.25 2.17
N ILE A 28 3.31 3.59 2.65
CA ILE A 28 2.50 4.67 2.08
C ILE A 28 1.79 5.47 3.18
N ALA A 29 1.84 6.79 3.04
CA ALA A 29 1.19 7.72 3.95
C ALA A 29 -0.35 7.64 3.82
N PRO A 30 -1.11 7.95 4.89
CA PRO A 30 -2.57 7.77 4.92
C PRO A 30 -3.33 8.52 3.82
N ASP A 31 -2.93 9.75 3.53
CA ASP A 31 -3.52 10.61 2.51
C ASP A 31 -3.32 10.03 1.10
N VAL A 32 -2.11 9.52 0.83
CA VAL A 32 -1.79 8.85 -0.42
C VAL A 32 -2.48 7.48 -0.48
N PHE A 33 -2.61 6.79 0.65
CA PHE A 33 -3.30 5.49 0.72
C PHE A 33 -4.79 5.63 0.40
N LYS A 34 -5.49 6.62 0.96
CA LYS A 34 -6.93 6.84 0.68
C LYS A 34 -7.22 7.09 -0.80
N LYS A 35 -6.36 7.87 -1.46
CA LYS A 35 -6.42 8.11 -2.92
C LYS A 35 -6.01 6.86 -3.71
N HIS A 36 -4.97 6.22 -3.18
CA HIS A 36 -4.39 4.92 -3.45
C HIS A 36 -5.39 3.82 -3.72
N PHE A 37 -6.13 3.52 -2.65
CA PHE A 37 -6.82 2.29 -2.28
C PHE A 37 -8.15 2.61 -1.62
N PRO A 38 -9.07 3.33 -2.31
CA PRO A 38 -10.37 3.71 -1.75
C PRO A 38 -11.25 2.51 -1.40
N GLU A 39 -10.94 1.32 -1.94
CA GLU A 39 -11.60 0.06 -1.60
C GLU A 39 -11.23 -0.48 -0.21
N VAL A 40 -10.19 0.07 0.43
CA VAL A 40 -9.74 -0.35 1.76
C VAL A 40 -10.08 0.73 2.78
N SER A 41 -10.83 0.37 3.82
CA SER A 41 -11.16 1.28 4.93
C SER A 41 -9.89 1.75 5.65
N GLU A 42 -9.84 3.01 6.07
CA GLU A 42 -8.73 3.54 6.88
C GLU A 42 -8.69 2.98 8.31
N ASP A 43 -9.80 2.40 8.76
CA ASP A 43 -9.97 1.83 10.12
C ASP A 43 -9.50 0.38 10.22
N ILE A 44 -8.89 -0.17 9.16
CA ILE A 44 -8.33 -1.52 9.21
C ILE A 44 -7.14 -1.59 10.16
N CYS A 45 -7.01 -2.73 10.85
CA CYS A 45 -5.72 -3.16 11.40
C CYS A 45 -4.96 -4.00 10.36
N VAL A 46 -5.66 -4.92 9.70
CA VAL A 46 -5.14 -5.81 8.65
C VAL A 46 -6.20 -5.98 7.56
N ALA A 47 -5.79 -5.97 6.29
CA ALA A 47 -6.60 -6.38 5.16
C ALA A 47 -5.81 -7.29 4.23
N CYS A 48 -6.46 -8.33 3.69
CA CYS A 48 -5.90 -9.21 2.68
C CYS A 48 -6.71 -9.08 1.40
N LEU A 49 -6.07 -8.77 0.27
CA LEU A 49 -6.73 -8.56 -1.01
C LEU A 49 -5.78 -8.80 -2.18
N GLU A 50 -6.34 -8.97 -3.36
CA GLU A 50 -5.59 -9.11 -4.60
C GLU A 50 -5.46 -7.74 -5.29
N LEU A 51 -4.23 -7.30 -5.56
CA LEU A 51 -3.95 -6.01 -6.20
C LEU A 51 -3.16 -6.20 -7.49
N ASP A 52 -3.35 -5.29 -8.45
CA ASP A 52 -2.44 -5.23 -9.61
C ASP A 52 -1.09 -4.63 -9.20
N ILE A 53 -0.02 -5.38 -9.46
CA ILE A 53 1.36 -4.99 -9.19
C ILE A 53 1.72 -3.66 -9.86
N SER A 54 1.18 -3.37 -11.04
CA SER A 54 1.47 -2.12 -11.77
C SER A 54 1.12 -0.87 -10.96
N ARG A 55 0.01 -0.90 -10.21
CA ARG A 55 -0.43 0.20 -9.34
C ARG A 55 0.55 0.46 -8.20
N MET A 56 1.19 -0.59 -7.67
CA MET A 56 2.23 -0.45 -6.64
C MET A 56 3.55 0.10 -7.23
N LEU A 57 3.94 -0.37 -8.42
CA LEU A 57 5.16 0.09 -9.10
C LEU A 57 5.08 1.57 -9.47
N GLU A 58 3.92 2.05 -9.93
CA GLU A 58 3.69 3.47 -10.21
C GLU A 58 3.90 4.35 -8.98
N LEU A 59 3.46 3.91 -7.80
CA LEU A 59 3.63 4.65 -6.55
C LEU A 59 5.08 4.64 -6.07
N LYS A 60 5.78 3.50 -6.21
CA LYS A 60 7.19 3.36 -5.85
C LYS A 60 8.10 4.20 -6.74
N ASN A 61 7.75 4.32 -8.03
CA ASN A 61 8.55 5.03 -9.02
C ASN A 61 8.24 6.53 -9.14
N LYS A 62 7.19 7.02 -8.49
CA LYS A 62 7.02 8.46 -8.23
C LYS A 62 8.08 8.94 -7.24
N LYS A 63 9.34 8.99 -7.70
CA LYS A 63 10.37 9.84 -7.10
C LYS A 63 9.76 11.24 -6.94
N LYS A 64 9.88 11.82 -5.75
CA LYS A 64 9.72 13.27 -5.57
C LYS A 64 10.55 13.95 -6.65
N VAL A 65 9.88 14.56 -7.63
CA VAL A 65 10.48 15.63 -8.41
C VAL A 65 10.48 16.81 -7.44
N GLY A 66 11.51 16.88 -6.60
CA GLY A 66 11.75 18.05 -5.76
C GLY A 66 12.26 19.16 -6.67
N SER A 67 11.50 20.23 -6.80
CA SER A 67 12.07 21.57 -6.95
C SER A 67 12.37 22.12 -5.57
#